data_AF-A0AAV6XEY5-F1
#
_entry.id   AF-A0AAV6XEY5-F1
#
_cell.length_a   1.000
_cell.length_b   1.000
_cell.length_c   1.000
_cell.angle_alpha   90.00
_cell.angle_beta   90.00
_cell.angle_gamma   90.00
#
_symmetry.space_group_name_H-M   'P 1'
#
loop_
_entity.id
_entity.type
_entity.pdbx_description
1 polymer ?
#
loop_
_entity_poly.entity_id
_entity_poly.type
_entity_poly.pdbx_seq_one_letter_code
_entity_poly.pdbx_strand_id
1 'polypeptide(L)'
;MLLMDSDKGVITFESLKKNSALLGFQEWSDNDLYGMLKEGDFDGDGALNQMEFCVLMFILSPELMDHSQFLLDEAFQQEGFQHFNF
;
A
#
# COMPACT_ATOMS: atom_id res chain seq x y z
N MET A 1 -7.84 -18.46 2.29
CA MET A 1 -6.65 -17.58 2.43
C MET A 1 -6.83 -16.82 3.73
N LEU A 2 -5.86 -16.81 4.65
CA LEU A 2 -6.04 -16.43 6.06
C LEU A 2 -6.58 -14.99 6.30
N LEU A 3 -6.50 -14.14 5.27
CA LEU A 3 -6.84 -12.72 5.30
C LEU A 3 -8.27 -12.42 4.86
N MET A 4 -8.86 -13.34 4.11
CA MET A 4 -10.13 -13.13 3.44
C MET A 4 -11.26 -13.42 4.41
N ASP A 5 -12.26 -12.53 4.44
CA ASP A 5 -13.51 -12.82 5.12
C ASP A 5 -14.13 -14.05 4.46
N SER A 6 -14.32 -15.11 5.25
CA SER A 6 -14.78 -16.42 4.75
C SER A 6 -16.19 -16.40 4.20
N ASP A 7 -17.01 -15.39 4.56
CA ASP A 7 -18.38 -15.23 4.07
C ASP A 7 -18.43 -14.33 2.84
N LYS A 8 -17.56 -13.32 2.74
CA LYS A 8 -17.59 -12.33 1.65
C LYS A 8 -16.59 -12.59 0.52
N GLY A 9 -15.53 -13.36 0.77
CA GLY A 9 -14.48 -13.58 -0.23
C GLY A 9 -13.64 -12.33 -0.54
N VAL A 10 -13.64 -11.33 0.35
CA VAL A 10 -12.86 -10.09 0.23
C VAL A 10 -12.18 -9.75 1.55
N ILE A 11 -11.18 -8.89 1.51
CA ILE A 11 -10.43 -8.40 2.66
C ILE A 11 -11.02 -7.05 3.04
N THR A 12 -11.82 -7.05 4.11
CA THR A 12 -12.36 -5.82 4.70
C THR A 12 -11.32 -5.13 5.59
N PHE A 13 -11.53 -3.85 5.90
CA PHE A 13 -10.68 -3.12 6.85
C PHE A 13 -10.51 -3.86 8.19
N GLU A 14 -11.59 -4.43 8.74
CA GLU A 14 -11.54 -5.21 9.98
C GLU A 14 -10.68 -6.47 9.85
N SER A 15 -10.78 -7.17 8.72
CA SER A 15 -9.97 -8.36 8.43
C SER A 15 -8.51 -8.00 8.20
N LEU A 16 -8.25 -6.88 7.53
CA LEU A 16 -6.91 -6.33 7.32
C LEU A 16 -6.27 -5.95 8.67
N LYS A 17 -7.00 -5.22 9.52
CA LYS A 17 -6.53 -4.80 10.86
C LYS A 17 -6.29 -5.98 11.80
N LYS A 18 -7.14 -7.00 11.77
CA LYS A 18 -6.94 -8.20 12.60
C LYS A 18 -5.71 -8.99 12.17
N ASN A 19 -5.43 -9.03 10.88
CA ASN A 19 -4.33 -9.81 10.31
C ASN A 19 -3.08 -8.97 10.02
N SER A 20 -3.10 -7.66 10.23
CA SER A 20 -1.96 -6.76 9.99
C SER A 20 -0.73 -7.19 10.78
N ALA A 21 -0.94 -7.63 12.02
CA ALA A 21 0.11 -8.20 12.87
C ALA A 21 0.78 -9.44 12.25
N LEU A 22 0.02 -10.28 11.54
CA LEU A 22 0.55 -11.48 10.85
C LEU A 22 1.31 -11.13 9.58
N LEU A 23 0.98 -9.99 8.95
CA LEU A 23 1.65 -9.46 7.77
C LEU A 23 2.91 -8.67 8.11
N GLY A 24 3.22 -8.51 9.40
CA GLY A 24 4.36 -7.70 9.86
C GLY A 24 4.05 -6.21 9.97
N PHE A 25 2.80 -5.78 9.76
CA PHE A 25 2.33 -4.39 9.89
C PHE A 25 1.94 -4.05 11.34
N GLN A 26 2.65 -4.61 12.32
CA GLN A 26 2.28 -4.51 13.75
C GLN A 26 2.32 -3.08 14.29
N GLU A 27 3.14 -2.22 13.66
CA GLU A 27 3.32 -0.82 14.07
C GLU A 27 2.44 0.17 13.29
N TRP A 28 1.62 -0.33 12.36
CA TRP A 28 0.81 0.52 11.50
C TRP A 28 -0.44 0.97 12.24
N SER A 29 -0.73 2.27 12.16
CA SER A 29 -1.93 2.83 12.75
C SER A 29 -3.18 2.50 11.92
N ASP A 30 -4.36 2.66 12.51
CA ASP A 30 -5.63 2.53 11.78
C ASP A 30 -5.67 3.42 10.53
N ASN A 31 -5.03 4.60 10.58
CA ASN A 31 -4.98 5.52 9.46
C ASN A 31 -4.05 5.02 8.33
N ASP A 32 -2.94 4.37 8.69
CA ASP A 32 -2.02 3.77 7.70
C ASP A 32 -2.68 2.59 6.99
N LEU A 33 -3.36 1.72 7.77
CA LEU A 33 -4.14 0.61 7.22
C LEU A 33 -5.30 1.10 6.33
N TYR A 34 -5.93 2.22 6.69
CA TYR A 34 -6.99 2.82 5.87
C TYR A 34 -6.41 3.42 4.59
N GLY A 35 -5.22 4.01 4.66
CA GLY A 35 -4.45 4.45 3.50
C GLY A 35 -4.15 3.30 2.54
N MET A 36 -3.70 2.16 3.05
CA MET A 36 -3.48 0.95 2.24
C MET A 36 -4.76 0.48 1.55
N LEU A 37 -5.85 0.38 2.33
CA LEU A 37 -7.13 -0.07 1.79
C LEU A 37 -7.55 0.84 0.64
N LYS A 38 -7.47 2.16 0.84
CA LYS A 38 -7.83 3.15 -0.17
C LYS A 38 -6.92 3.13 -1.41
N GLU A 39 -5.64 2.84 -1.24
CA GLU A 39 -4.69 2.77 -2.35
C GLU A 39 -4.86 1.49 -3.18
N GLY A 40 -5.23 0.38 -2.55
CA GLY A 40 -5.43 -0.91 -3.22
C GLY A 40 -6.85 -1.16 -3.74
N ASP A 41 -7.83 -0.41 -3.25
CA ASP A 41 -9.24 -0.48 -3.66
C ASP A 41 -9.41 0.21 -5.02
N PHE A 42 -9.22 -0.57 -6.10
CA PHE A 42 -9.24 -0.05 -7.46
C PHE A 42 -10.66 0.05 -8.02
N ASP A 43 -11.60 -0.74 -7.49
CA ASP A 43 -13.01 -0.70 -7.88
C ASP A 43 -13.88 0.24 -7.01
N GLY A 44 -13.36 0.65 -5.85
CA GLY A 44 -14.00 1.60 -4.94
C GLY A 44 -15.08 0.99 -4.06
N ASP A 45 -15.09 -0.34 -3.84
CA ASP A 45 -16.09 -1.03 -3.04
C ASP A 45 -15.85 -0.94 -1.52
N GLY A 46 -14.71 -0.38 -1.10
CA GLY A 46 -14.31 -0.23 0.29
C GLY A 46 -13.74 -1.52 0.90
N ALA A 47 -13.36 -2.50 0.09
CA ALA A 47 -12.68 -3.72 0.46
C ALA A 47 -11.55 -3.99 -0.55
N LEU A 48 -10.72 -4.99 -0.24
CA LEU A 48 -9.73 -5.50 -1.19
C LEU A 48 -10.12 -6.89 -1.61
N ASN A 49 -10.38 -7.10 -2.89
CA ASN A 49 -10.49 -8.44 -3.44
C ASN A 49 -9.11 -9.11 -3.52
N GLN A 50 -9.07 -10.39 -3.89
CA GLN A 50 -7.82 -11.15 -3.93
C GLN A 50 -6.77 -10.55 -4.87
N MET A 51 -7.20 -10.04 -6.03
CA MET A 51 -6.31 -9.46 -7.04
C MET A 51 -5.74 -8.14 -6.54
N GLU A 52 -6.60 -7.28 -6.01
CA GLU A 52 -6.23 -5.98 -5.42
C GLU A 52 -5.22 -6.14 -4.29
N PHE A 53 -5.48 -7.07 -3.38
CA PHE A 53 -4.55 -7.37 -2.30
C PHE A 53 -3.20 -7.91 -2.80
N CYS A 54 -3.20 -8.79 -3.80
CA CYS A 54 -1.97 -9.30 -4.41
C CYS A 54 -1.15 -8.16 -5.06
N VAL A 55 -1.81 -7.22 -5.76
CA VAL A 55 -1.16 -6.04 -6.34
C VAL A 55 -0.61 -5.14 -5.25
N LEU A 56 -1.37 -4.89 -4.18
CA LEU A 56 -0.94 -4.08 -3.05
C LEU A 56 0.30 -4.67 -2.37
N MET A 57 0.31 -5.99 -2.10
CA MET A 57 1.48 -6.68 -1.53
C MET A 57 2.69 -6.65 -2.47
N PHE A 58 2.47 -6.66 -3.79
CA PHE A 58 3.55 -6.54 -4.75
C PHE A 58 4.20 -5.15 -4.69
N ILE A 59 3.39 -4.09 -4.65
CA ILE A 59 3.87 -2.70 -4.53
C ILE A 59 4.63 -2.47 -3.20
N LEU A 60 4.18 -3.10 -2.13
CA LEU A 60 4.78 -3.00 -0.80
C LEU A 60 5.99 -3.92 -0.59
N SER A 61 6.33 -4.75 -1.58
CA SER A 61 7.53 -5.57 -1.51
C SER A 61 8.74 -4.64 -1.34
N PRO A 62 9.63 -4.87 -0.37
CA PRO A 62 10.72 -3.96 -0.03
C PRO A 62 11.60 -3.59 -1.24
N GLU A 63 11.77 -4.51 -2.18
CA GLU A 63 12.51 -4.28 -3.43
C GLU A 63 11.87 -3.19 -4.32
N LEU A 64 10.54 -3.05 -4.31
CA LEU A 64 9.81 -2.03 -5.06
C LEU A 64 9.59 -0.74 -4.26
N MET A 65 9.49 -0.83 -2.93
CA MET A 65 9.45 0.34 -2.04
C MET A 65 10.78 1.11 -2.05
N ASP A 66 11.92 0.42 -2.02
CA ASP A 66 13.24 1.07 -2.13
C ASP A 66 13.40 1.77 -3.50
N HIS A 67 12.85 1.17 -4.56
CA HIS A 67 12.84 1.80 -5.89
C HIS A 67 11.92 3.01 -5.97
N SER A 68 10.77 3.02 -5.28
CA SER A 68 9.88 4.19 -5.27
C SER A 68 10.48 5.37 -4.49
N GLN A 69 11.17 5.10 -3.38
CA GLN A 69 11.90 6.11 -2.61
C GLN A 69 13.07 6.70 -3.43
N PHE A 70 13.81 5.85 -4.15
CA PHE A 70 14.88 6.29 -5.04
C PHE A 70 14.37 7.17 -6.19
N LEU A 71 13.27 6.77 -6.84
CA LEU A 71 12.67 7.54 -7.94
C LEU A 71 12.08 8.87 -7.47
N LEU A 72 11.48 8.91 -6.27
CA LEU A 72 11.02 10.16 -5.66
C LEU A 72 12.21 11.06 -5.33
N ASP A 73 13.26 10.55 -4.68
CA ASP A 73 14.47 11.33 -4.38
C ASP A 73 15.15 11.86 -5.66
N GLU A 74 15.19 11.06 -6.73
CA GLU A 74 15.71 11.49 -8.04
C GLU A 74 14.83 12.57 -8.68
N ALA A 75 13.51 12.44 -8.62
CA ALA A 75 12.57 13.44 -9.12
C ALA A 75 12.67 14.77 -8.35
N PHE A 76 12.80 14.72 -7.02
CA PHE A 76 13.01 15.91 -6.20
C PHE A 76 14.37 16.57 -6.46
N GLN A 77 15.41 15.80 -6.82
CA GLN A 77 16.70 16.37 -7.23
C GLN A 77 16.66 17.01 -8.62
N GLN A 78 15.82 16.54 -9.55
CA GLN A 78 15.68 17.16 -10.87
C GLN A 78 14.94 18.50 -10.83
N GLU A 79 14.02 18.71 -9.89
CA GLU A 79 13.34 20.01 -9.73
C GLU A 79 14.21 21.09 -9.02
N GLY A 80 15.37 20.72 -8.45
CA GLY A 80 16.31 21.64 -7.80
C GLY A 80 17.34 22.31 -8.72
N PHE A 81 17.45 21.91 -9.99
CA PHE A 81 18.50 22.38 -10.92
C PHE A 81 17.98 23.17 -12.14
N GLN A 82 16.81 23.79 -12.04
CA GLN A 82 16.28 24.67 -13.09
C GLN A 82 16.00 26.10 -12.58
N HIS A 83 16.82 26.67 -11.68
CA HIS A 83 16.88 28.14 -11.55
C HIS A 83 18.16 28.74 -10.95
N PHE A 84 19.34 28.28 -11.36
CA PHE A 84 20.54 29.15 -11.36
C PHE A 84 21.42 28.76 -12.54
N ASN A 85 21.28 29.53 -13.63
CA ASN A 85 22.28 29.86 -14.66
C ASN A 85 21.56 30.16 -15.99
N PHE A 86 21.08 31.40 -16.14
CA PHE A 86 21.54 32.36 -17.15
C PHE A 86 20.97 33.75 -16.81
#